data_AF-Q9HHT0-F1
#
_entry.id   AF-Q9HHT0-F1
#
_cell.length_a   1.000
_cell.length_b   1.000
_cell.length_c   1.000
_cell.angle_alpha   90.00
_cell.angle_beta   90.00
_cell.angle_gamma   90.00
#
_symmetry.space_group_name_H-M   'P 1'
#
loop_
_entity.id
_entity.type
_entity.pdbx_description
1 polymer ?
#
loop_
_entity_poly.entity_id
_entity_poly.type
_entity_poly.pdbx_seq_one_letter_code
_entity_poly.pdbx_strand_id
1 'polypeptide(L)'
;MTVTDHREAMIEARAAVTDVREAMDAYAEEFAADVNSIRTDSRHRENIRDMRAAVDAYCESFATAVSTHHDETAALRADLEATAAAFDAYTTAFAADAAAMHDVSALHRDIEALREEFRAVTTDFEDYTTDEFAPAVGALHADAAETAASFTAKQEGFEAYRHDVHESAVPALTADIAATRADFDDTAASFAAYARAFYGHTDDATAQTDADDTTAQTDVLSGQATVTRAQPEEDDTPEDMVQCRVCEEYYQAITEPHLQTHEMTIDGYRDEYGEDVPLRPDDHA
;
A
#
# COMPACT_ATOMS: atom_id res chain seq x y z
N MET A 1 136.64 86.80 -25.89
CA MET A 1 135.26 86.86 -25.41
C MET A 1 135.20 87.93 -24.34
N THR A 2 134.66 89.09 -24.67
CA THR A 2 134.54 90.22 -23.75
C THR A 2 133.35 89.99 -22.81
N VAL A 3 133.31 90.72 -21.69
CA VAL A 3 132.19 90.64 -20.75
C VAL A 3 130.86 91.01 -21.43
N THR A 4 130.89 91.87 -22.46
CA THR A 4 129.73 92.25 -23.27
C THR A 4 129.24 91.09 -24.14
N ASP A 5 130.14 90.41 -24.86
CA ASP A 5 129.80 89.21 -25.65
C ASP A 5 129.16 88.15 -24.75
N HIS A 6 129.67 88.00 -23.52
CA HIS A 6 129.14 87.05 -22.56
C HIS A 6 127.75 87.46 -22.05
N ARG A 7 127.50 88.76 -21.86
CA ARG A 7 126.18 89.28 -21.48
C ARG A 7 125.15 89.11 -22.59
N GLU A 8 125.52 89.38 -23.84
CA GLU A 8 124.63 89.24 -24.98
C GLU A 8 124.30 87.77 -25.23
N ALA A 9 125.30 86.89 -25.19
CA ALA A 9 125.08 85.44 -25.20
C ALA A 9 124.19 84.97 -24.03
N MET A 10 124.31 85.57 -22.84
CA MET A 10 123.40 85.28 -21.72
C MET A 10 121.97 85.79 -21.94
N ILE A 11 121.79 86.94 -22.60
CA ILE A 11 120.46 87.49 -22.93
C ILE A 11 119.80 86.61 -24.00
N GLU A 12 120.53 86.28 -25.06
CA GLU A 12 120.06 85.39 -26.12
C GLU A 12 119.76 83.99 -25.57
N ALA A 13 120.65 83.43 -24.74
CA ALA A 13 120.38 82.17 -24.04
C ALA A 13 119.15 82.27 -23.13
N ARG A 14 118.90 83.42 -22.48
CA ARG A 14 117.70 83.63 -21.67
C ARG A 14 116.44 83.75 -22.53
N ALA A 15 116.52 84.41 -23.68
CA ALA A 15 115.42 84.49 -24.64
C ALA A 15 115.12 83.09 -25.18
N ALA A 16 116.12 82.34 -25.63
CA ALA A 16 115.99 80.96 -26.07
C ALA A 16 115.43 80.05 -24.96
N VAL A 17 115.86 80.21 -23.70
CA VAL A 17 115.27 79.48 -22.57
C VAL A 17 113.81 79.89 -22.32
N THR A 18 113.46 81.16 -22.53
CA THR A 18 112.06 81.64 -22.44
C THR A 18 111.22 81.05 -23.57
N ASP A 19 111.68 81.12 -24.82
CA ASP A 19 110.99 80.56 -25.99
C ASP A 19 110.80 79.04 -25.85
N VAL A 20 111.82 78.32 -25.38
CA VAL A 20 111.72 76.89 -25.09
C VAL A 20 110.71 76.63 -23.98
N ARG A 21 110.67 77.46 -22.93
CA ARG A 21 109.65 77.33 -21.87
C ARG A 21 108.25 77.59 -22.41
N GLU A 22 108.04 78.65 -23.17
CA GLU A 22 106.73 78.96 -23.78
C GLU A 22 106.29 77.84 -24.73
N ALA A 23 107.21 77.28 -25.53
CA ALA A 23 106.92 76.14 -26.39
C ALA A 23 106.60 74.87 -25.58
N MET A 24 107.31 74.62 -24.47
CA MET A 24 107.01 73.50 -23.57
C MET A 24 105.68 73.69 -22.85
N ASP A 25 105.34 74.91 -22.45
CA ASP A 25 104.06 75.24 -21.81
C ASP A 25 102.91 75.09 -22.81
N ALA A 26 103.05 75.60 -24.04
CA ALA A 26 102.08 75.39 -25.11
C ALA A 26 101.90 73.91 -25.46
N TYR A 27 102.99 73.15 -25.55
CA TYR A 27 102.93 71.70 -25.74
C TYR A 27 102.26 71.00 -24.56
N ALA A 28 102.53 71.44 -23.32
CA ALA A 28 101.89 70.88 -22.14
C ALA A 28 100.38 71.16 -22.10
N GLU A 29 99.94 72.35 -22.55
CA GLU A 29 98.52 72.69 -22.71
C GLU A 29 97.84 71.85 -23.79
N GLU A 30 98.48 71.71 -24.97
CA GLU A 30 97.99 70.85 -26.06
C GLU A 30 97.88 69.38 -25.60
N PHE A 31 98.94 68.87 -24.96
CA PHE A 31 98.96 67.52 -24.41
C PHE A 31 97.87 67.33 -23.34
N ALA A 32 97.65 68.32 -22.46
CA ALA A 32 96.59 68.26 -21.47
C ALA A 32 95.19 68.26 -22.11
N ALA A 33 94.99 69.05 -23.17
CA ALA A 33 93.75 69.07 -23.94
C ALA A 33 93.49 67.73 -24.63
N ASP A 34 94.50 67.14 -25.27
CA ASP A 34 94.44 65.82 -25.90
C ASP A 34 94.14 64.72 -24.89
N VAL A 35 94.85 64.70 -23.75
CA VAL A 35 94.59 63.74 -22.67
C VAL A 35 93.16 63.87 -22.16
N ASN A 36 92.63 65.08 -22.01
CA ASN A 36 91.24 65.29 -21.58
C ASN A 36 90.22 64.87 -22.64
N SER A 37 90.52 65.11 -23.92
CA SER A 37 89.72 64.65 -25.07
C SER A 37 89.67 63.12 -25.12
N ILE A 38 90.82 62.44 -25.02
CA ILE A 38 90.92 60.98 -24.98
C ILE A 38 90.19 60.40 -23.77
N ARG A 39 90.31 61.00 -22.58
CA ARG A 39 89.57 60.57 -21.38
C ARG A 39 88.07 60.69 -21.58
N THR A 40 87.61 61.79 -22.18
CA THR A 40 86.20 62.03 -22.47
C THR A 40 85.67 61.00 -23.47
N ASP A 41 86.39 60.74 -24.57
CA ASP A 41 86.04 59.72 -25.56
C ASP A 41 86.06 58.30 -24.95
N SER A 42 87.07 57.96 -24.14
CA SER A 42 87.13 56.68 -23.42
C SER A 42 85.91 56.47 -22.52
N ARG A 43 85.49 57.50 -21.76
CA ARG A 43 84.28 57.45 -20.93
C ARG A 43 83.02 57.32 -21.78
N HIS A 44 82.93 57.99 -22.93
CA HIS A 44 81.79 57.82 -23.85
C HIS A 44 81.71 56.40 -24.41
N ARG A 45 82.85 55.80 -24.78
CA ARG A 45 82.90 54.41 -25.26
C ARG A 45 82.53 53.42 -24.17
N GLU A 46 82.94 53.67 -22.93
CA GLU A 46 82.54 52.88 -21.76
C GLU A 46 81.03 52.98 -21.53
N ASN A 47 80.47 54.19 -21.47
CA ASN A 47 79.02 54.39 -21.35
C ASN A 47 78.24 53.71 -22.49
N ILE A 48 78.74 53.75 -23.74
CA ILE A 48 78.11 53.06 -24.87
C ILE A 48 78.17 51.55 -24.69
N ARG A 49 79.28 51.00 -24.17
CA ARG A 49 79.41 49.57 -23.87
C ARG A 49 78.41 49.17 -22.78
N ASP A 50 78.30 49.95 -21.72
CA ASP A 50 77.39 49.68 -20.61
C ASP A 50 75.93 49.78 -21.04
N MET A 51 75.57 50.79 -21.85
CA MET A 51 74.23 50.90 -22.43
C MET A 51 73.91 49.71 -23.34
N ARG A 52 74.86 49.25 -24.17
CA ARG A 52 74.66 48.05 -25.00
C ARG A 52 74.44 46.81 -24.14
N ALA A 53 75.28 46.61 -23.13
CA ALA A 53 75.11 45.49 -22.19
C ALA A 53 73.74 45.54 -21.47
N ALA A 54 73.28 46.72 -21.08
CA ALA A 54 71.95 46.89 -20.47
C ALA A 54 70.81 46.61 -21.46
N VAL A 55 70.94 47.05 -22.71
CA VAL A 55 69.96 46.73 -23.78
C VAL A 55 69.96 45.25 -24.10
N ASP A 56 71.11 44.59 -24.18
CA ASP A 56 71.22 43.15 -24.44
C ASP A 56 70.57 42.35 -23.30
N ALA A 57 70.84 42.72 -22.04
CA ALA A 57 70.21 42.12 -20.87
C ALA A 57 68.68 42.34 -20.85
N TYR A 58 68.21 43.54 -21.22
CA TYR A 58 66.78 43.82 -21.36
C TYR A 58 66.14 42.96 -22.47
N CYS A 59 66.79 42.85 -23.63
CA CYS A 59 66.32 42.01 -24.74
C CYS A 59 66.23 40.54 -24.34
N GLU A 60 67.23 40.00 -23.62
CA GLU A 60 67.21 38.62 -23.11
C GLU A 60 66.09 38.41 -22.07
N SER A 61 65.94 39.34 -21.13
CA SER A 61 64.85 39.31 -20.14
C SER A 61 63.48 39.39 -20.82
N PHE A 62 63.33 40.23 -21.85
CA PHE A 62 62.10 40.37 -22.60
C PHE A 62 61.78 39.10 -23.41
N ALA A 63 62.78 38.53 -24.09
CA ALA A 63 62.61 37.27 -24.82
C ALA A 63 62.19 36.13 -23.88
N THR A 64 62.80 36.06 -22.70
CA THR A 64 62.42 35.10 -21.65
C THR A 64 60.98 35.32 -21.21
N ALA A 65 60.59 36.56 -20.90
CA ALA A 65 59.22 36.88 -20.48
C ALA A 65 58.18 36.55 -21.57
N VAL A 66 58.48 36.82 -22.84
CA VAL A 66 57.60 36.47 -23.97
C VAL A 66 57.48 34.95 -24.12
N SER A 67 58.57 34.21 -23.97
CA SER A 67 58.54 32.74 -23.99
C SER A 67 57.66 32.19 -22.86
N THR A 68 57.88 32.64 -21.63
CA THR A 68 57.06 32.25 -20.48
C THR A 68 55.59 32.55 -20.70
N HIS A 69 55.26 33.75 -21.19
CA HIS A 69 53.87 34.12 -21.45
C HIS A 69 53.23 33.27 -22.58
N HIS A 70 54.01 32.88 -23.59
CA HIS A 70 53.56 31.98 -24.63
C HIS A 70 53.22 30.59 -24.08
N ASP A 71 54.09 30.06 -23.22
CA ASP A 71 53.90 28.76 -22.56
C ASP A 71 52.67 28.78 -21.64
N GLU A 72 52.51 29.85 -20.84
CA GLU A 72 51.32 30.06 -19.99
C GLU A 72 50.04 30.15 -20.83
N THR A 73 50.07 30.87 -21.95
CA THR A 73 48.91 30.98 -22.85
C THR A 73 48.59 29.64 -23.52
N ALA A 74 49.60 28.85 -23.85
CA ALA A 74 49.41 27.51 -24.40
C ALA A 74 48.78 26.56 -23.37
N ALA A 75 49.25 26.61 -22.12
CA ALA A 75 48.66 25.85 -21.01
C ALA A 75 47.19 26.24 -20.76
N LEU A 76 46.89 27.54 -20.68
CA LEU A 76 45.51 28.02 -20.50
C LEU A 76 44.59 27.57 -21.65
N ARG A 77 45.08 27.59 -22.89
CA ARG A 77 44.30 27.09 -24.04
C ARG A 77 44.01 25.60 -23.90
N ALA A 78 44.99 24.79 -23.51
CA ALA A 78 44.80 23.37 -23.29
C ALA A 78 43.79 23.10 -22.16
N ASP A 79 43.82 23.88 -21.08
CA ASP A 79 42.86 23.77 -19.98
C ASP A 79 41.42 24.13 -20.42
N LEU A 80 41.27 25.17 -21.25
CA LEU A 80 39.97 25.55 -21.82
C LEU A 80 39.43 24.46 -22.77
N GLU A 81 40.29 23.88 -23.61
CA GLU A 81 39.94 22.77 -24.50
C GLU A 81 39.50 21.53 -23.70
N ALA A 82 40.24 21.19 -22.63
CA ALA A 82 39.88 20.09 -21.74
C ALA A 82 38.55 20.34 -21.02
N THR A 83 38.33 21.57 -20.55
CA THR A 83 37.08 21.99 -19.91
C THR A 83 35.90 21.90 -20.88
N ALA A 84 36.06 22.37 -22.12
CA ALA A 84 35.03 22.27 -23.15
C ALA A 84 34.67 20.81 -23.45
N ALA A 85 35.67 19.93 -23.60
CA ALA A 85 35.45 18.50 -23.81
C ALA A 85 34.69 17.84 -22.63
N ALA A 86 34.97 18.26 -21.39
CA ALA A 86 34.25 17.79 -20.21
C ALA A 86 32.77 18.24 -20.21
N PHE A 87 32.49 19.48 -20.61
CA PHE A 87 31.12 19.98 -20.76
C PHE A 87 30.35 19.28 -21.88
N ASP A 88 30.99 18.97 -23.02
CA ASP A 88 30.37 18.21 -24.11
C ASP A 88 30.03 16.78 -23.66
N ALA A 89 30.94 16.14 -22.93
CA ALA A 89 30.70 14.82 -22.34
C ALA A 89 29.54 14.85 -21.34
N TYR A 90 29.52 15.84 -20.44
CA TYR A 90 28.42 16.03 -19.49
C TYR A 90 27.09 16.28 -20.20
N THR A 91 27.06 17.13 -21.22
CA THR A 91 25.85 17.44 -22.00
C THR A 91 25.32 16.19 -22.70
N THR A 92 26.21 15.37 -23.26
CA THR A 92 25.85 14.09 -23.89
C THR A 92 25.27 13.11 -22.86
N ALA A 93 25.91 12.97 -21.70
CA ALA A 93 25.43 12.11 -20.62
C ALA A 93 24.06 12.59 -20.11
N PHE A 94 23.90 13.89 -19.87
CA PHE A 94 22.64 14.49 -19.44
C PHE A 94 21.52 14.26 -20.46
N ALA A 95 21.80 14.39 -21.76
CA ALA A 95 20.82 14.12 -22.81
C ALA A 95 20.39 12.65 -22.84
N ALA A 96 21.33 11.72 -22.63
CA ALA A 96 21.02 10.29 -22.54
C ALA A 96 20.17 9.97 -21.29
N ASP A 97 20.53 10.53 -20.14
CA ASP A 97 19.76 10.37 -18.90
C ASP A 97 18.36 10.97 -19.03
N ALA A 98 18.24 12.16 -19.62
CA ALA A 98 16.95 12.78 -19.89
C ALA A 98 16.10 11.91 -20.84
N ALA A 99 16.69 11.35 -21.91
CA ALA A 99 15.99 10.45 -22.80
C ALA A 99 15.53 9.17 -22.08
N ALA A 100 16.35 8.60 -21.21
CA ALA A 100 15.99 7.43 -20.40
C ALA A 100 14.87 7.74 -19.39
N MET A 101 14.90 8.92 -18.75
CA MET A 101 13.81 9.36 -17.85
C MET A 101 12.52 9.66 -18.60
N HIS A 102 12.61 10.18 -19.83
CA HIS A 102 11.43 10.43 -20.67
C HIS A 102 10.85 9.15 -21.28
N ASP A 103 11.60 8.05 -21.30
CA ASP A 103 11.10 6.76 -21.78
C ASP A 103 10.19 6.07 -20.75
N VAL A 104 8.97 6.57 -20.67
CA VAL A 104 7.87 5.96 -19.89
C VAL A 104 7.09 4.91 -20.69
N SER A 105 7.64 4.43 -21.82
CA SER A 105 6.94 3.49 -22.71
C SER A 105 6.65 2.15 -22.04
N ALA A 106 7.54 1.67 -21.18
CA ALA A 106 7.34 0.47 -20.38
C ALA A 106 6.17 0.64 -19.41
N LEU A 107 6.15 1.76 -18.66
CA LEU A 107 5.05 2.07 -17.73
C LEU A 107 3.69 2.18 -18.46
N HIS A 108 3.65 2.81 -19.62
CA HIS A 108 2.43 2.87 -20.43
C HIS A 108 1.96 1.48 -20.87
N ARG A 109 2.88 0.61 -21.30
CA ARG A 109 2.56 -0.77 -21.67
C ARG A 109 1.99 -1.55 -20.49
N ASP A 110 2.58 -1.40 -19.31
CA ASP A 110 2.12 -2.08 -18.09
C ASP A 110 0.74 -1.58 -17.66
N ILE A 111 0.47 -0.27 -17.76
CA ILE A 111 -0.87 0.30 -17.51
C ILE A 111 -1.91 -0.23 -18.51
N GLU A 112 -1.54 -0.38 -19.78
CA GLU A 112 -2.43 -0.96 -20.80
C GLU A 112 -2.72 -2.44 -20.53
N ALA A 113 -1.70 -3.22 -20.15
CA ALA A 113 -1.87 -4.62 -19.77
C ALA A 113 -2.80 -4.75 -18.55
N LEU A 114 -2.57 -3.96 -17.50
CA LEU A 114 -3.42 -3.95 -16.31
C LEU A 114 -4.88 -3.57 -16.64
N ARG A 115 -5.08 -2.58 -17.52
CA ARG A 115 -6.43 -2.21 -17.97
C ARG A 115 -7.12 -3.35 -18.72
N GLU A 116 -6.38 -4.12 -19.49
CA GLU A 116 -6.93 -5.29 -20.18
C GLU A 116 -7.32 -6.40 -19.21
N GLU A 117 -6.48 -6.66 -18.20
CA GLU A 117 -6.82 -7.60 -17.12
C GLU A 117 -8.10 -7.18 -16.39
N PHE A 118 -8.26 -5.89 -16.05
CA PHE A 118 -9.50 -5.39 -15.44
C PHE A 118 -10.72 -5.56 -16.34
N ARG A 119 -10.58 -5.36 -17.66
CA ARG A 119 -11.68 -5.60 -18.60
C ARG A 119 -12.05 -7.07 -18.64
N ALA A 120 -11.07 -7.96 -18.73
CA ALA A 120 -11.30 -9.41 -18.74
C ALA A 120 -12.03 -9.87 -17.48
N VAL A 121 -11.57 -9.45 -16.29
CA VAL A 121 -12.24 -9.77 -15.01
C VAL A 121 -13.67 -9.23 -14.95
N THR A 122 -13.89 -8.01 -15.46
CA THR A 122 -15.24 -7.41 -15.52
C THR A 122 -16.16 -8.24 -16.42
N THR A 123 -15.68 -8.63 -17.61
CA THR A 123 -16.42 -9.51 -18.53
C THR A 123 -16.72 -10.86 -17.88
N ASP A 124 -15.73 -11.51 -17.27
CA ASP A 124 -15.92 -12.80 -16.58
C ASP A 124 -17.01 -12.70 -15.49
N PHE A 125 -17.06 -11.58 -14.75
CA PHE A 125 -18.07 -11.37 -13.72
C PHE A 125 -19.47 -11.09 -14.30
N GLU A 126 -19.55 -10.33 -15.39
CA GLU A 126 -20.80 -10.09 -16.12
C GLU A 126 -21.35 -11.40 -16.71
N ASP A 127 -20.48 -12.22 -17.30
CA ASP A 127 -20.81 -13.54 -17.85
C ASP A 127 -21.29 -14.48 -16.73
N TYR A 128 -20.56 -14.58 -15.61
CA TYR A 128 -20.99 -15.36 -14.46
C TYR A 128 -22.37 -14.94 -13.94
N THR A 129 -22.58 -13.63 -13.79
CA THR A 129 -23.84 -13.09 -13.26
C THR A 129 -25.01 -13.37 -14.21
N THR A 130 -24.81 -13.20 -15.51
CA THR A 130 -25.85 -13.28 -16.53
C THR A 130 -26.17 -14.71 -16.92
N ASP A 131 -25.14 -15.53 -17.12
CA ASP A 131 -25.27 -16.84 -17.75
C ASP A 131 -25.32 -18.00 -16.74
N GLU A 132 -24.77 -17.81 -15.54
CA GLU A 132 -24.74 -18.87 -14.52
C GLU A 132 -25.62 -18.54 -13.32
N PHE A 133 -25.35 -17.42 -12.64
CA PHE A 133 -25.96 -17.11 -11.36
C PHE A 133 -27.47 -16.83 -11.48
N ALA A 134 -27.85 -15.88 -12.36
CA ALA A 134 -29.27 -15.54 -12.52
C ALA A 134 -30.12 -16.72 -13.01
N PRO A 135 -29.70 -17.54 -13.99
CA PRO A 135 -30.41 -18.75 -14.37
C PRO A 135 -30.51 -19.79 -13.25
N ALA A 136 -29.44 -20.00 -12.47
CA ALA A 136 -29.46 -20.93 -11.34
C ALA A 136 -30.46 -20.49 -10.24
N VAL A 137 -30.48 -19.20 -9.91
CA VAL A 137 -31.48 -18.63 -8.98
C VAL A 137 -32.90 -18.79 -9.56
N GLY A 138 -33.08 -18.55 -10.86
CA GLY A 138 -34.35 -18.77 -11.54
C GLY A 138 -34.83 -20.23 -11.46
N ALA A 139 -33.93 -21.19 -11.67
CA ALA A 139 -34.21 -22.62 -11.55
C ALA A 139 -34.60 -22.99 -10.11
N LEU A 140 -33.86 -22.51 -9.12
CA LEU A 140 -34.18 -22.74 -7.70
C LEU A 140 -35.58 -22.21 -7.33
N HIS A 141 -35.96 -21.03 -7.82
CA HIS A 141 -37.29 -20.50 -7.62
C HIS A 141 -38.38 -21.33 -8.30
N ALA A 142 -38.12 -21.84 -9.50
CA ALA A 142 -39.05 -22.73 -10.19
C ALA A 142 -39.26 -24.05 -9.41
N ASP A 143 -38.19 -24.67 -8.93
CA ASP A 143 -38.22 -25.88 -8.11
C ASP A 143 -38.98 -25.67 -6.78
N ALA A 144 -38.76 -24.52 -6.14
CA ALA A 144 -39.48 -24.14 -4.93
C ALA A 144 -40.98 -23.95 -5.20
N ALA A 145 -41.34 -23.32 -6.32
CA ALA A 145 -42.74 -23.15 -6.72
C ALA A 145 -43.42 -24.49 -7.05
N GLU A 146 -42.74 -25.40 -7.73
CA GLU A 146 -43.23 -26.77 -7.98
C GLU A 146 -43.43 -27.53 -6.66
N THR A 147 -42.47 -27.44 -5.74
CA THR A 147 -42.56 -28.06 -4.41
C THR A 147 -43.75 -27.51 -3.63
N ALA A 148 -43.96 -26.20 -3.64
CA ALA A 148 -45.10 -25.55 -2.99
C ALA A 148 -46.43 -26.01 -3.59
N ALA A 149 -46.53 -26.08 -4.93
CA ALA A 149 -47.71 -26.60 -5.61
C ALA A 149 -47.99 -28.08 -5.26
N SER A 150 -46.94 -28.90 -5.20
CA SER A 150 -47.04 -30.30 -4.76
C SER A 150 -47.54 -30.42 -3.32
N PHE A 151 -47.06 -29.57 -2.41
CA PHE A 151 -47.52 -29.54 -1.03
C PHE A 151 -48.99 -29.15 -0.92
N THR A 152 -49.41 -28.08 -1.62
CA THR A 152 -50.82 -27.67 -1.68
C THR A 152 -51.71 -28.79 -2.20
N ALA A 153 -51.33 -29.45 -3.30
CA ALA A 153 -52.09 -30.57 -3.85
C ALA A 153 -52.20 -31.76 -2.87
N LYS A 154 -51.12 -32.06 -2.13
CA LYS A 154 -51.14 -33.08 -1.08
C LYS A 154 -52.03 -32.69 0.09
N GLN A 155 -52.00 -31.43 0.50
CA GLN A 155 -52.87 -30.91 1.56
C GLN A 155 -54.34 -31.02 1.16
N GLU A 156 -54.71 -30.57 -0.04
CA GLU A 156 -56.07 -30.72 -0.57
C GLU A 156 -56.49 -32.19 -0.65
N GLY A 157 -55.60 -33.07 -1.13
CA GLY A 157 -55.84 -34.51 -1.16
C GLY A 157 -56.07 -35.11 0.24
N PHE A 158 -55.32 -34.66 1.24
CA PHE A 158 -55.51 -35.10 2.63
C PHE A 158 -56.81 -34.57 3.23
N GLU A 159 -57.19 -33.31 2.95
CA GLU A 159 -58.46 -32.74 3.38
C GLU A 159 -59.65 -33.47 2.77
N ALA A 160 -59.59 -33.81 1.47
CA ALA A 160 -60.60 -34.63 0.80
C ALA A 160 -60.68 -36.03 1.42
N TYR A 161 -59.54 -36.70 1.63
CA TYR A 161 -59.49 -38.00 2.31
C TYR A 161 -60.11 -37.93 3.72
N ARG A 162 -59.77 -36.90 4.50
CA ARG A 162 -60.33 -36.70 5.84
C ARG A 162 -61.85 -36.56 5.78
N HIS A 163 -62.37 -35.75 4.86
CA HIS A 163 -63.81 -35.58 4.69
C HIS A 163 -64.49 -36.90 4.32
N ASP A 164 -64.02 -37.58 3.27
CA ASP A 164 -64.64 -38.81 2.75
C ASP A 164 -64.60 -39.94 3.78
N VAL A 165 -63.45 -40.14 4.44
CA VAL A 165 -63.27 -41.26 5.36
C VAL A 165 -63.80 -40.91 6.74
N HIS A 166 -63.28 -39.85 7.37
CA HIS A 166 -63.57 -39.57 8.78
C HIS A 166 -64.91 -38.88 8.99
N GLU A 167 -65.33 -37.99 8.08
CA GLU A 167 -66.56 -37.23 8.26
C GLU A 167 -67.78 -37.89 7.61
N SER A 168 -67.59 -38.75 6.61
CA SER A 168 -68.68 -39.43 5.91
C SER A 168 -68.72 -40.95 6.17
N ALA A 169 -67.69 -41.69 5.76
CA ALA A 169 -67.71 -43.15 5.82
C ALA A 169 -67.73 -43.71 7.26
N VAL A 170 -66.92 -43.16 8.17
CA VAL A 170 -66.87 -43.62 9.57
C VAL A 170 -68.20 -43.39 10.30
N PRO A 171 -68.86 -42.21 10.23
CA PRO A 171 -70.18 -42.03 10.81
C PRO A 171 -71.25 -42.94 10.20
N ALA A 172 -71.24 -43.14 8.88
CA ALA A 172 -72.17 -44.06 8.22
C ALA A 172 -71.99 -45.50 8.73
N LEU A 173 -70.75 -46.00 8.77
CA LEU A 173 -70.43 -47.30 9.33
C LEU A 173 -70.83 -47.41 10.81
N THR A 174 -70.61 -46.35 11.59
CA THR A 174 -71.01 -46.31 13.01
C THR A 174 -72.52 -46.39 13.16
N ALA A 175 -73.28 -45.69 12.31
CA ALA A 175 -74.74 -45.75 12.29
C ALA A 175 -75.26 -47.14 11.85
N ASP A 176 -74.64 -47.75 10.84
CA ASP A 176 -74.98 -49.10 10.39
C ASP A 176 -74.73 -50.14 11.48
N ILE A 177 -73.61 -50.03 12.22
CA ILE A 177 -73.32 -50.87 13.39
C ILE A 177 -74.39 -50.68 14.47
N ALA A 178 -74.79 -49.43 14.75
CA ALA A 178 -75.82 -49.14 15.74
C ALA A 178 -77.20 -49.70 15.33
N ALA A 179 -77.58 -49.58 14.05
CA ALA A 179 -78.80 -50.15 13.51
C ALA A 179 -78.79 -51.67 13.59
N THR A 180 -77.68 -52.30 13.19
CA THR A 180 -77.50 -53.75 13.29
C THR A 180 -77.64 -54.23 14.73
N ARG A 181 -77.08 -53.49 15.71
CA ARG A 181 -77.25 -53.80 17.14
C ARG A 181 -78.71 -53.69 17.58
N ALA A 182 -79.42 -52.66 17.16
CA ALA A 182 -80.84 -52.51 17.45
C ALA A 182 -81.66 -53.68 16.86
N ASP A 183 -81.39 -54.08 15.62
CA ASP A 183 -82.04 -55.25 14.99
C ASP A 183 -81.79 -56.55 15.78
N PHE A 184 -80.57 -56.73 16.30
CA PHE A 184 -80.25 -57.85 17.18
C PHE A 184 -81.01 -57.78 18.51
N ASP A 185 -81.09 -56.61 19.12
CA ASP A 185 -81.83 -56.39 20.38
C ASP A 185 -83.33 -56.66 20.18
N ASP A 186 -83.90 -56.19 19.07
CA ASP A 186 -85.30 -56.44 18.69
C ASP A 186 -85.54 -57.93 18.41
N THR A 187 -84.60 -58.60 17.74
CA THR A 187 -84.64 -60.04 17.52
C THR A 187 -84.56 -60.82 18.84
N ALA A 188 -83.67 -60.40 19.75
CA ALA A 188 -83.53 -61.00 21.07
C ALA A 188 -84.79 -60.80 21.91
N ALA A 189 -85.40 -59.61 21.88
CA ALA A 189 -86.67 -59.33 22.54
C ALA A 189 -87.81 -60.18 21.96
N SER A 190 -87.88 -60.30 20.64
CA SER A 190 -88.85 -61.15 19.93
C SER A 190 -88.67 -62.62 20.31
N PHE A 191 -87.44 -63.10 20.38
CA PHE A 191 -87.12 -64.47 20.81
C PHE A 191 -87.48 -64.69 22.28
N ALA A 192 -87.18 -63.74 23.16
CA ALA A 192 -87.56 -63.81 24.57
C ALA A 192 -89.09 -63.83 24.76
N ALA A 193 -89.83 -63.04 23.97
CA ALA A 193 -91.28 -63.06 23.95
C ALA A 193 -91.83 -64.41 23.44
N TYR A 194 -91.23 -64.95 22.37
CA TYR A 194 -91.57 -66.28 21.84
C TYR A 194 -91.30 -67.38 22.87
N ALA A 195 -90.12 -67.38 23.50
CA ALA A 195 -89.75 -68.34 24.54
C ALA A 195 -90.73 -68.28 25.72
N ARG A 196 -91.12 -67.08 26.15
CA ARG A 196 -92.12 -66.89 27.22
C ARG A 196 -93.49 -67.44 26.82
N ALA A 197 -93.93 -67.19 25.58
CA ALA A 197 -95.19 -67.68 25.05
C ALA A 197 -95.22 -69.22 24.89
N PHE A 198 -94.11 -69.81 24.47
CA PHE A 198 -94.00 -71.24 24.20
C PHE A 198 -93.79 -72.07 25.48
N TYR A 199 -92.88 -71.65 26.36
CA TYR A 199 -92.53 -72.40 27.56
C TYR A 199 -93.38 -72.05 28.79
N GLY A 200 -94.18 -70.98 28.75
CA GLY A 200 -95.00 -70.55 29.89
C GLY A 200 -94.20 -70.18 31.14
N HIS A 201 -92.88 -70.08 31.04
CA HIS A 201 -91.98 -69.73 32.14
C HIS A 201 -91.77 -68.21 32.14
N THR A 202 -92.41 -67.53 33.08
CA THR A 202 -91.86 -66.30 33.63
C THR A 202 -90.70 -66.73 34.53
N ASP A 203 -89.51 -66.85 33.95
CA ASP A 203 -88.30 -67.01 34.74
C ASP A 203 -88.13 -65.77 35.61
N ASP A 204 -88.73 -65.84 36.79
CA ASP A 204 -88.40 -65.06 37.98
C ASP A 204 -87.10 -65.63 38.58
N ALA A 205 -86.10 -65.80 37.72
CA ALA A 205 -84.73 -66.13 38.08
C ALA A 205 -83.97 -64.82 38.36
N THR A 206 -84.53 -64.03 39.27
CA THR A 206 -83.75 -63.11 40.10
C THR A 206 -83.10 -63.92 41.23
N ALA A 207 -82.04 -64.65 40.91
CA ALA A 207 -81.06 -65.19 41.87
C ALA A 207 -79.83 -65.64 41.05
N GLN A 208 -78.85 -64.76 40.81
CA GLN A 208 -77.67 -64.60 41.68
C GLN A 208 -76.93 -65.92 41.82
N THR A 209 -75.83 -66.12 41.08
CA THR A 209 -74.42 -66.07 41.52
C THR A 209 -73.58 -66.49 40.29
N ASP A 210 -72.45 -65.93 39.85
CA ASP A 210 -71.28 -65.29 40.46
C ASP A 210 -70.66 -64.43 39.32
N ALA A 211 -70.21 -63.17 39.47
CA ALA A 211 -69.23 -62.70 40.42
C ALA A 211 -67.99 -63.60 40.53
N ASP A 212 -67.33 -63.91 39.41
CA ASP A 212 -65.86 -63.99 39.47
C ASP A 212 -65.17 -63.90 38.10
N ASP A 213 -64.16 -63.02 38.07
CA ASP A 213 -62.92 -63.13 37.31
C ASP A 213 -63.03 -63.31 35.77
N THR A 214 -62.70 -62.33 34.93
CA THR A 214 -61.32 -61.83 34.82
C THR A 214 -61.32 -60.54 34.02
N THR A 215 -60.84 -59.49 34.66
CA THR A 215 -60.28 -58.29 34.06
C THR A 215 -59.20 -58.63 33.02
N ALA A 216 -59.47 -58.42 31.72
CA ALA A 216 -58.41 -58.30 30.73
C ALA A 216 -58.87 -57.49 29.52
N GLN A 217 -58.04 -56.51 29.13
CA GLN A 217 -58.11 -55.71 27.90
C GLN A 217 -58.97 -54.44 27.91
N THR A 218 -58.90 -53.68 29.00
CA THR A 218 -58.74 -52.21 28.89
C THR A 218 -57.25 -51.87 29.01
N ASP A 219 -56.46 -52.07 27.95
CA ASP A 219 -55.14 -51.41 27.84
C ASP A 219 -54.59 -51.39 26.39
N VAL A 220 -55.23 -50.66 25.48
CA VAL A 220 -54.62 -50.35 24.15
C VAL A 220 -54.65 -48.85 23.83
N LEU A 221 -55.12 -47.98 24.73
CA LEU A 221 -55.27 -46.55 24.43
C LEU A 221 -54.70 -45.60 25.50
N SER A 222 -53.63 -46.01 26.19
CA SER A 222 -52.81 -45.09 27.00
C SER A 222 -51.44 -44.85 26.36
N GLY A 223 -51.42 -44.65 25.05
CA GLY A 223 -50.37 -43.90 24.38
C GLY A 223 -50.59 -42.41 24.60
N GLN A 224 -50.63 -41.96 25.86
CA GLN A 224 -50.40 -40.55 26.16
C GLN A 224 -48.95 -40.27 25.77
N ALA A 225 -48.75 -39.90 24.51
CA ALA A 225 -47.57 -39.18 24.09
C ALA A 225 -47.51 -37.95 25.00
N THR A 226 -46.65 -38.03 26.01
CA THR A 226 -46.19 -36.89 26.79
C THR A 226 -45.59 -35.93 25.78
N VAL A 227 -46.42 -35.01 25.28
CA VAL A 227 -45.95 -33.82 24.62
C VAL A 227 -45.24 -33.06 25.73
N THR A 228 -43.96 -33.37 25.89
CA THR A 228 -43.01 -32.55 26.62
C THR A 228 -43.08 -31.18 25.96
N ARG A 229 -43.96 -30.34 26.50
CA ARG A 229 -44.01 -28.92 26.26
C ARG A 229 -42.67 -28.43 26.78
N ALA A 230 -41.69 -28.37 25.88
CA ALA A 230 -40.41 -27.75 26.11
C ALA A 230 -40.69 -26.41 26.78
N GLN A 231 -40.27 -26.26 28.04
CA GLN A 231 -40.10 -24.94 28.59
C GLN A 231 -39.16 -24.20 27.64
N PRO A 232 -39.44 -22.93 27.29
CA PRO A 232 -38.44 -22.11 26.64
C PRO A 232 -37.23 -22.11 27.57
N GLU A 233 -36.17 -22.82 27.18
CA GLU A 233 -34.94 -22.80 27.93
C GLU A 233 -34.45 -21.36 27.92
N GLU A 234 -34.30 -20.86 29.14
CA GLU A 234 -33.83 -19.54 29.46
C GLU A 234 -32.37 -19.46 28.96
N ASP A 235 -32.09 -18.36 28.25
CA ASP A 235 -30.74 -17.86 28.00
C ASP A 235 -29.88 -18.71 27.03
N ASP A 236 -30.19 -18.61 25.74
CA ASP A 236 -29.31 -18.98 24.60
C ASP A 236 -28.10 -18.00 24.53
N THR A 237 -27.46 -17.70 25.65
CA THR A 237 -26.14 -17.08 25.68
C THR A 237 -25.14 -18.16 25.24
N PRO A 238 -24.51 -18.05 24.06
CA PRO A 238 -23.56 -19.06 23.61
C PRO A 238 -22.40 -19.11 24.60
N GLU A 239 -22.10 -20.30 25.13
CA GLU A 239 -21.21 -20.52 26.30
C GLU A 239 -19.80 -19.90 26.17
N ASP A 240 -19.39 -19.44 24.99
CA ASP A 240 -18.09 -18.85 24.68
C ASP A 240 -18.16 -17.43 24.08
N MET A 241 -19.25 -16.69 24.30
CA MET A 241 -19.39 -15.32 23.77
C MET A 241 -19.83 -14.30 24.83
N VAL A 242 -19.26 -13.10 24.72
CA VAL A 242 -19.63 -11.93 25.52
C VAL A 242 -20.55 -11.02 24.71
N GLN A 243 -21.61 -10.53 25.35
CA GLN A 243 -22.52 -9.58 24.72
C GLN A 243 -21.99 -8.14 24.89
N CYS A 244 -21.85 -7.42 23.79
CA CYS A 244 -21.61 -5.97 23.85
C CYS A 244 -22.88 -5.26 24.31
N ARG A 245 -22.82 -4.53 25.42
CA ARG A 245 -24.00 -3.83 25.98
C ARG A 245 -24.45 -2.61 25.18
N VAL A 246 -23.65 -2.17 24.21
CA VAL A 246 -24.00 -1.03 23.34
C VAL A 246 -24.84 -1.50 22.15
N CYS A 247 -24.46 -2.60 21.49
CA CYS A 247 -25.16 -3.10 20.30
C CYS A 247 -25.97 -4.39 20.54
N GLU A 248 -25.89 -4.98 21.73
CA GLU A 248 -26.56 -6.24 22.11
C GLU A 248 -26.13 -7.47 21.29
N GLU A 249 -25.05 -7.37 20.51
CA GLU A 249 -24.49 -8.50 19.76
C GLU A 249 -23.45 -9.29 20.56
N TYR A 250 -23.30 -10.57 20.21
CA TYR A 250 -22.36 -11.51 20.83
C TYR A 250 -21.03 -11.58 20.08
N TYR A 251 -19.93 -11.49 20.81
CA TYR A 251 -18.57 -11.55 20.29
C TYR A 251 -17.71 -12.50 21.11
N GLN A 252 -16.68 -13.08 20.49
CA GLN A 252 -15.66 -13.85 21.22
C GLN A 252 -14.79 -12.96 22.14
N ALA A 253 -14.69 -11.67 21.82
CA ALA A 253 -14.06 -10.67 22.67
C ALA A 253 -14.54 -9.27 22.25
N ILE A 254 -14.80 -8.40 23.23
CA ILE A 254 -15.03 -6.98 23.00
C ILE A 254 -13.66 -6.32 22.87
N THR A 255 -13.33 -5.87 21.65
CA THR A 255 -12.03 -5.28 21.32
C THR A 255 -12.13 -3.77 21.10
N GLU A 256 -11.00 -3.07 21.26
CA GLU A 256 -10.93 -1.62 21.04
C GLU A 256 -11.44 -1.19 19.64
N PRO A 257 -11.10 -1.87 18.52
CA PRO A 257 -11.66 -1.51 17.22
C PRO A 257 -13.18 -1.62 17.13
N HIS A 258 -13.79 -2.56 17.86
CA HIS A 258 -15.24 -2.65 17.95
C HIS A 258 -15.83 -1.48 18.74
N LEU A 259 -15.28 -1.16 19.91
CA LEU A 259 -15.73 -0.02 20.71
C LEU A 259 -15.54 1.34 20.02
N GLN A 260 -14.53 1.48 19.15
CA GLN A 260 -14.37 2.65 18.30
C GLN A 260 -15.56 2.86 17.34
N THR A 261 -16.25 1.81 16.93
CA THR A 261 -17.49 1.96 16.13
C THR A 261 -18.64 2.58 16.93
N HIS A 262 -18.52 2.54 18.26
CA HIS A 262 -19.41 3.19 19.22
C HIS A 262 -18.81 4.47 19.82
N GLU A 263 -17.69 4.97 19.27
CA GLU A 263 -16.96 6.13 19.78
C GLU A 263 -16.50 5.99 21.25
N MET A 264 -16.29 4.76 21.72
CA MET A 264 -15.88 4.44 23.08
C MET A 264 -14.48 3.80 23.10
N THR A 265 -13.79 3.99 24.22
CA THR A 265 -12.57 3.25 24.57
C THR A 265 -12.91 2.12 25.55
N ILE A 266 -12.02 1.13 25.71
CA ILE A 266 -12.19 0.09 26.75
C ILE A 266 -12.39 0.69 28.15
N ASP A 267 -11.62 1.72 28.50
CA ASP A 267 -11.75 2.40 29.80
C ASP A 267 -13.12 3.09 29.92
N GLY A 268 -13.58 3.78 28.86
CA GLY A 268 -14.90 4.41 28.83
C GLY A 268 -16.04 3.40 28.95
N TYR A 269 -15.89 2.21 28.34
CA TYR A 269 -16.86 1.12 28.44
C TYR A 269 -16.95 0.56 29.86
N ARG A 270 -15.81 0.40 30.55
CA ARG A 270 -15.77 -0.03 31.95
C ARG A 270 -16.28 1.04 32.92
N ASP A 271 -16.00 2.32 32.66
CA ASP A 271 -16.53 3.41 33.48
C ASP A 271 -18.07 3.49 33.41
N GLU A 272 -18.64 3.21 32.23
CA GLU A 272 -20.10 3.25 32.02
C GLU A 272 -20.83 2.00 32.51
N TYR A 273 -20.30 0.80 32.24
CA TYR A 273 -20.98 -0.47 32.53
C TYR A 273 -20.44 -1.24 33.74
N GLY A 274 -19.39 -0.73 34.40
CA GLY A 274 -18.75 -1.31 35.57
C GLY A 274 -17.36 -1.88 35.26
N GLU A 275 -16.44 -1.76 36.22
CA GLU A 275 -15.06 -2.24 36.09
C GLU A 275 -14.98 -3.76 35.86
N ASP A 276 -15.97 -4.48 36.38
CA ASP A 276 -16.11 -5.94 36.29
C ASP A 276 -16.84 -6.42 35.02
N VAL A 277 -17.11 -5.54 34.04
CA VAL A 277 -17.76 -5.98 32.80
C VAL A 277 -16.81 -6.90 32.01
N PRO A 278 -17.25 -8.11 31.63
CA PRO A 278 -16.44 -9.08 30.88
C PRO A 278 -16.08 -8.52 29.51
N LEU A 279 -14.80 -8.58 29.13
CA LEU A 279 -14.37 -8.30 27.75
C LEU A 279 -14.09 -9.58 26.98
N ARG A 280 -13.91 -10.69 27.69
CA ARG A 280 -13.71 -12.04 27.18
C ARG A 280 -14.54 -13.05 27.99
N PRO A 281 -14.90 -14.20 27.40
CA PRO A 281 -15.65 -15.24 28.10
C PRO A 281 -14.97 -15.70 29.40
N ASP A 282 -13.64 -15.77 29.41
CA ASP A 282 -12.85 -16.19 30.59
C ASP A 282 -12.81 -15.13 31.72
N ASP A 283 -13.23 -13.89 31.48
CA ASP A 283 -13.23 -12.84 32.51
C ASP A 283 -14.35 -13.05 33.56
N HIS A 284 -15.25 -14.02 33.33
CA HIS A 284 -16.37 -14.36 34.21
C HIS A 284 -16.03 -15.35 35.35
N ALA A 285 -14.79 -15.85 35.42
CA ALA A 285 -14.36 -16.84 36.42
C ALA A 285 -13.92 -16.22 37.76
#